data_AF-A0A7W7DCD4-F1
#
_entry.id   AF-A0A7W7DCD4-F1
#
_cell.length_a   1.000
_cell.length_b   1.000
_cell.length_c   1.000
_cell.angle_alpha   90.00
_cell.angle_beta   90.00
_cell.angle_gamma   90.00
#
_symmetry.space_group_name_H-M   'P 1'
#
loop_
_entity.id
_entity.type
_entity.pdbx_description
1 polymer ?
#
loop_
_entity_poly.entity_id
_entity_poly.type
_entity_poly.pdbx_seq_one_letter_code
_entity_poly.pdbx_strand_id
1 'polypeptide(L)' 'MVRVRELHGQGLSLKAISEVLNAEGVPTPMGRAPWGKSHVDRLLHTQHARRVSHME' A
#
# COMPACT_ATOMS: atom_id res chain seq x y z
N MET A 1 7.21 -1.55 -3.36
CA MET A 1 5.81 -1.63 -2.86
C MET A 1 5.31 -3.08 -2.71
N VAL A 2 6.19 -4.02 -2.36
CA VAL A 2 5.86 -5.45 -2.18
C VAL A 2 5.16 -5.70 -0.84
N ARG A 3 5.56 -4.96 0.21
CA ARG A 3 5.03 -5.10 1.58
C ARG A 3 3.53 -4.87 1.71
N VAL A 4 3.00 -3.80 1.11
CA VAL A 4 1.55 -3.49 1.15
C VAL A 4 0.72 -4.61 0.53
N ARG A 5 1.20 -5.23 -0.56
CA ARG A 5 0.52 -6.37 -1.20
C ARG A 5 0.63 -7.65 -0.40
N GLU A 6 1.75 -7.91 0.26
CA GLU A 6 1.88 -9.04 1.19
C GLU A 6 0.89 -8.93 2.34
N LEU A 7 0.81 -7.76 2.98
CA LEU A 7 -0.12 -7.54 4.08
C LEU A 7 -1.58 -7.61 3.59
N HIS A 8 -1.88 -7.04 2.43
CA HIS A 8 -3.21 -7.18 1.82
C HIS A 8 -3.54 -8.62 1.43
N GLY A 9 -2.57 -9.39 0.94
CA GLY A 9 -2.72 -10.80 0.60
C GLY A 9 -2.98 -11.70 1.82
N GLN A 10 -2.59 -11.25 3.01
CA GLN A 10 -2.93 -11.89 4.28
C GLN A 10 -4.36 -11.56 4.76
N GLY A 11 -5.13 -10.76 4.01
CA GLY A 11 -6.48 -10.35 4.39
C GLY A 11 -6.53 -9.23 5.43
N LEU A 12 -5.41 -8.55 5.68
CA LEU A 12 -5.38 -7.42 6.62
C LEU A 12 -6.18 -6.24 6.07
N SER A 13 -6.95 -5.60 6.94
CA SER A 13 -7.65 -4.36 6.62
C SER A 13 -6.66 -3.21 6.36
N LEU A 14 -7.04 -2.26 5.50
CA LEU A 14 -6.23 -1.08 5.16
C LEU A 14 -5.70 -0.32 6.38
N LYS A 15 -6.47 -0.30 7.49
CA LYS A 15 -6.04 0.31 8.77
C LYS A 15 -4.84 -0.44 9.36
N ALA A 16 -4.97 -1.76 9.52
CA ALA A 16 -3.92 -2.60 10.07
C ALA A 16 -2.66 -2.54 9.20
N ILE A 17 -2.82 -2.52 7.87
CA ILE A 17 -1.69 -2.33 6.95
C ILE A 17 -0.98 -0.99 7.21
N SER A 18 -1.72 0.10 7.34
CA SER A 18 -1.11 1.41 7.64
C SER A 18 -0.41 1.43 9.00
N GLU A 19 -0.99 0.81 10.03
CA GLU A 19 -0.39 0.72 11.36
C GLU A 19 0.90 -0.09 11.35
N VAL A 20 0.91 -1.25 10.67
CA VAL A 20 2.11 -2.07 10.51
C VAL A 20 3.20 -1.30 9.77
N LEU A 21 2.88 -0.63 8.66
CA LEU A 21 3.88 0.12 7.88
C LEU A 21 4.45 1.30 8.67
N ASN A 22 3.62 1.98 9.46
CA ASN A 22 4.07 3.04 10.35
C ASN A 22 4.93 2.49 11.49
N ALA A 23 4.57 1.35 12.07
CA ALA A 23 5.32 0.68 13.13
C ALA A 23 6.67 0.13 12.63
N GLU A 24 6.72 -0.38 11.40
CA GLU A 24 7.96 -0.80 10.72
C GLU A 24 8.82 0.40 10.27
N GLY A 25 8.34 1.65 10.45
CA GLY A 25 9.06 2.85 10.03
C GLY A 25 9.19 3.00 8.52
N VAL A 26 8.31 2.34 7.74
CA VAL A 26 8.34 2.38 6.28
C VAL A 26 7.87 3.75 5.81
N PRO A 27 8.71 4.55 5.12
CA PRO A 27 8.29 5.84 4.60
C PRO A 27 7.25 5.65 3.49
N THR A 28 6.27 6.55 3.42
CA THR A 28 5.37 6.59 2.27
C THR A 28 6.16 6.94 1.00
N PRO A 29 5.73 6.50 -0.19
CA PRO A 29 6.42 6.84 -1.44
C PRO A 29 6.43 8.34 -1.75
N MET A 30 5.54 9.12 -1.12
CA MET A 30 5.55 10.59 -1.19
C MET A 30 6.44 11.24 -0.11
N GLY A 31 7.02 10.46 0.80
CA GLY A 31 8.03 10.87 1.79
C GLY A 31 7.56 11.84 2.88
N ARG A 32 6.31 12.32 2.82
CA ARG A 32 5.88 13.52 3.56
C ARG A 32 4.93 13.23 4.72
N ALA A 33 4.36 12.03 4.81
CA ALA A 33 3.34 11.70 5.79
C ALA A 33 3.35 10.22 6.17
N PRO A 34 2.86 9.85 7.37
CA PRO A 34 2.62 8.46 7.74
C PRO A 34 1.61 7.79 6.80
N TRP A 35 1.63 6.46 6.76
CA TRP A 35 0.65 5.67 6.05
C TRP A 35 -0.74 5.91 6.65
N GLY A 36 -1.69 6.29 5.79
CA GLY A 36 -3.10 6.35 6.10
C GLY A 36 -3.89 5.42 5.19
N LYS A 37 -5.14 5.10 5.54
CA LYS A 37 -6.02 4.24 4.73
C LYS A 37 -6.06 4.67 3.26
N SER A 38 -6.27 5.96 2.99
CA SER A 38 -6.36 6.49 1.62
C SER A 38 -5.05 6.37 0.85
N HIS A 39 -3.89 6.42 1.54
CA HIS A 39 -2.60 6.15 0.91
C HIS A 39 -2.47 4.68 0.53
N VAL A 40 -2.84 3.75 1.43
CA VAL A 40 -2.80 2.31 1.15
C VAL A 40 -3.74 1.95 0.00
N ASP A 41 -4.97 2.46 0.04
CA ASP A 41 -5.97 2.26 -1.03
C ASP A 41 -5.47 2.78 -2.38
N ARG A 42 -5.06 4.05 -2.44
CA ARG A 42 -4.54 4.65 -3.67
C ARG A 42 -3.33 3.90 -4.21
N LEU A 43 -2.46 3.39 -3.34
CA LEU A 43 -1.29 2.61 -3.72
C LEU A 43 -1.68 1.26 -4.31
N LEU A 44 -2.62 0.55 -3.67
CA LEU A 44 -3.17 -0.71 -4.19
C LEU A 44 -3.81 -0.48 -5.56
N HIS A 45 -4.62 0.57 -5.70
CA HIS A 45 -5.28 0.94 -6.95
C HIS A 45 -4.28 1.32 -8.05
N THR A 46 -3.28 2.15 -7.74
CA THR A 46 -2.26 2.60 -8.70
C THR A 46 -1.40 1.42 -9.19
N GLN A 47 -1.06 0.50 -8.29
CA GLN A 47 -0.32 -0.72 -8.67
C GLN A 47 -1.19 -1.70 -9.46
N HIS A 48 -2.50 -1.77 -9.18
CA HIS A 48 -3.40 -2.57 -9.98
C HIS A 48 -3.52 -2.00 -11.39
N ALA A 49 -3.78 -0.70 -11.52
CA ALA A 49 -3.87 0.00 -12.81
C ALA A 49 -2.61 -0.20 -13.67
N ARG A 50 -1.41 -0.09 -13.07
CA ARG A 50 -0.15 -0.29 -13.81
C ARG A 50 0.07 -1.74 -14.27
N ARG A 51 -0.59 -2.71 -13.63
CA ARG A 51 -0.51 -4.13 -14.03
C ARG A 51 -1.47 -4.48 -15.15
N VAL A 52 -2.60 -3.77 -15.26
CA VAL A 52 -3.57 -3.96 -16.35
C VAL A 52 -3.07 -3.34 -17.66
N SER A 53 -2.27 -2.27 -17.60
CA SER A 53 -1.72 -1.60 -18.80
C SER A 53 -0.53 -2.30 -19.49
N HIS A 54 -0.19 -3.55 -19.15
CA HIS A 54 0.88 -4.33 -19.80
C HIS A 54 0.39 -5.69 -20.31
N MET A 55 -0.91 -5.82 -20.57
CA MET A 55 -1.50 -6.93 -21.32
C MET A 55 -2.32 -6.37 -22.48
N GLU A 56 -1.64 -5.73 -23.44
CA GLU A 56 -2.14 -5.45 -24.80
C GLU A 56 -1.00 -5.72 -25.79
#